data_AF-A0AA88WMF8-F1
#
_entry.id   AF-A0AA88WMF8-F1
#
_cell.length_a   1.000
_cell.length_b   1.000
_cell.length_c   1.000
_cell.angle_alpha   90.00
_cell.angle_beta   90.00
_cell.angle_gamma   90.00
#
_symmetry.space_group_name_H-M   'P 1'
#
loop_
_entity.id
_entity.type
_entity.pdbx_description
1 polymer ?
#
loop_
_entity_poly.entity_id
_entity_poly.type
_entity_poly.pdbx_seq_one_letter_code
_entity_poly.pdbx_strand_id
1 'polypeptide(L)'
;MARKPSLAVLLALLFFLCRPAHCRPIGCGSDLVSDGLDGGQRGPRLIRLGGYLATDSCEQTYGFMPCTSTALGNLFLLLVYGYLMFLAATYLSKGSELLLEILGPGIIGGLFLPACTDVVLGAVSGLSGSTETAQSQVSVGMGLLAGSTVMLLTIIWGTCVIVAKCDLQDSVGVDGKDTKIAVGGIDTKGFSLTGSGVSTDIWTSYAARIMAISVIPFIVVQLPQVLHSTSGRHLAVLIALILSLLLLISYCLYQIFQPKIQQRRLAYAKHKHIISGILKHLKKRSLGRLSTDQGTPNKEVLERLFHALDLDKDGHLSLSEIRALILGIQLNEIDFDVDKAATKVIEDFDTDRDHLVTLDEFIEGIGTWVKEARKSKAPHNAGSDSDKFLLQFHEQTKREHDLWDDQSDEVVEGIENPRWTSFKAVLLLLLGTVIAAVFADPLVDAVDNFSTATSIPSFFISFIALPVATNSSEAVSAIIFASRKRVRSASLTFSELYGAVTMNNVLCLTVFLAIVYIRGLTWDFSSEVLVIVIVCLLMSAFASFRTTFPLWTSIVAFLLYPLSLAFVYVLDYVFGW
;
A
#
# COMPACT_ATOMS: atom_id res chain seq x y z
N MET A 1 -4.26 7.37 23.48
CA MET A 1 -4.13 6.03 24.08
C MET A 1 -5.39 5.25 23.69
N ALA A 2 -5.46 4.78 22.44
CA ALA A 2 -6.60 3.99 21.97
C ALA A 2 -6.36 2.55 22.40
N ARG A 3 -7.24 2.02 23.26
CA ARG A 3 -7.26 0.59 23.58
C ARG A 3 -7.37 -0.18 22.26
N LYS A 4 -6.41 -1.08 22.00
CA LYS A 4 -6.56 -2.14 20.99
C LYS A 4 -7.97 -2.72 21.19
N PRO A 5 -8.86 -2.77 20.17
CA PRO A 5 -10.08 -3.55 20.32
C PRO A 5 -9.61 -4.97 20.61
N SER A 6 -9.89 -5.45 21.82
CA SER A 6 -9.46 -6.76 22.26
C SER A 6 -10.00 -7.77 21.26
N LEU A 7 -9.13 -8.62 20.71
CA LEU A 7 -9.44 -9.79 19.89
C LEU A 7 -10.67 -10.56 20.42
N ALA A 8 -10.89 -10.53 21.74
CA ALA A 8 -12.05 -11.07 22.43
C ALA A 8 -13.42 -10.46 22.06
N VAL A 9 -13.50 -9.16 21.74
CA VAL A 9 -14.75 -8.50 21.30
C VAL A 9 -15.05 -8.84 19.84
N LEU A 10 -14.01 -8.92 19.00
CA LEU A 10 -14.14 -9.44 17.64
C LEU A 10 -14.56 -10.91 17.67
N LEU A 11 -13.92 -11.75 18.49
CA LEU A 11 -14.28 -13.15 18.71
C LEU A 11 -15.70 -13.33 19.29
N ALA A 12 -16.13 -12.46 20.20
CA ALA A 12 -17.47 -12.50 20.75
C ALA A 12 -18.53 -12.09 19.71
N LEU A 13 -18.26 -11.07 18.89
CA LEU A 13 -19.09 -10.71 17.73
C LEU A 13 -19.11 -11.83 16.68
N LEU A 14 -17.96 -12.47 16.43
CA LEU A 14 -17.84 -13.62 15.53
C LEU A 14 -18.64 -14.83 16.05
N PHE A 15 -18.68 -15.06 17.37
CA PHE A 15 -19.45 -16.14 17.98
C PHE A 15 -20.97 -15.90 17.94
N PHE A 16 -21.42 -14.65 18.13
CA PHE A 16 -22.84 -14.29 18.06
C PHE A 16 -23.39 -14.36 16.62
N LEU A 17 -22.55 -14.09 15.62
CA LEU A 17 -22.91 -14.16 14.18
C LEU A 17 -22.83 -15.58 13.59
N CYS A 18 -22.20 -16.54 14.29
CA CYS A 18 -22.12 -17.95 13.89
C CYS A 18 -23.43 -18.76 14.04
N ARG A 19 -24.50 -18.18 14.60
CA ARG A 19 -25.77 -18.93 14.81
C ARG A 19 -26.43 -19.49 13.53
N PRO A 20 -26.19 -18.99 12.30
CA PRO A 20 -26.64 -19.64 11.07
C PRO A 20 -25.51 -20.36 10.28
N ALA A 21 -24.27 -20.37 10.75
CA ALA A 21 -23.15 -20.99 10.04
C ALA A 21 -23.02 -22.47 10.42
N HIS A 22 -23.18 -23.35 9.44
CA HIS A 22 -23.03 -24.80 9.63
C HIS A 22 -21.56 -25.18 9.52
N CYS A 23 -20.89 -25.44 10.64
CA CYS A 23 -19.56 -26.07 10.69
C CYS A 23 -19.69 -27.50 11.23
N ARG A 24 -19.08 -28.48 10.56
CA ARG A 24 -18.90 -29.84 11.13
C ARG A 24 -17.65 -29.87 12.00
N PRO A 25 -17.73 -30.27 13.29
CA PRO A 25 -16.53 -30.54 14.08
C PRO A 25 -15.87 -31.85 13.61
N ILE A 26 -14.55 -31.82 13.42
CA ILE A 26 -13.76 -33.04 13.24
C ILE A 26 -13.59 -33.67 14.63
N GLY A 27 -14.43 -34.65 14.96
CA GLY A 27 -14.26 -35.49 16.14
C GLY A 27 -13.27 -36.62 15.84
N CYS A 28 -12.08 -36.57 16.44
CA CYS A 28 -11.15 -37.69 16.46
C CYS A 28 -11.69 -38.74 17.45
N GLY A 29 -12.45 -39.71 16.93
CA GLY A 29 -12.94 -40.84 17.72
C GLY A 29 -11.80 -41.83 17.99
N SER A 30 -11.37 -41.94 19.23
CA SER A 30 -10.51 -43.04 19.70
C SER A 30 -11.32 -44.34 19.69
N ASP A 31 -11.07 -45.20 18.71
CA ASP A 31 -11.66 -46.55 18.65
C ASP A 31 -11.12 -47.40 19.81
N LEU A 32 -11.94 -47.60 20.84
CA LEU A 32 -11.81 -48.70 21.76
C LEU A 32 -12.31 -49.98 21.06
N VAL A 33 -11.43 -50.96 21.02
CA VAL A 33 -11.61 -52.31 20.48
C VAL A 33 -12.90 -52.94 21.01
N SER A 34 -13.81 -53.32 20.10
CA SER A 34 -14.86 -54.30 20.35
C SER A 34 -14.66 -55.51 19.43
N ASP A 35 -14.35 -56.60 20.11
CA ASP A 35 -14.37 -58.01 19.73
C ASP A 35 -15.56 -58.40 18.84
N GLY A 36 -15.23 -58.91 17.65
CA GLY A 36 -16.21 -59.26 16.63
C GLY A 36 -16.85 -60.64 16.81
N LEU A 37 -17.96 -60.83 16.10
CA LEU A 37 -18.34 -62.08 15.42
C LEU A 37 -19.46 -61.81 14.40
N ASP A 38 -19.36 -62.53 13.29
CA ASP A 38 -20.35 -62.82 12.23
C ASP A 38 -20.59 -61.85 11.06
N GLY A 39 -19.86 -62.13 9.97
CA GLY A 39 -20.47 -62.79 8.81
C GLY A 39 -20.99 -61.95 7.64
N GLY A 40 -20.16 -61.83 6.58
CA GLY A 40 -20.67 -61.82 5.19
C GLY A 40 -20.45 -60.56 4.33
N GLN A 41 -19.71 -60.76 3.23
CA GLN A 41 -19.54 -59.92 2.02
C GLN A 41 -18.60 -58.69 2.07
N ARG A 42 -17.45 -58.87 1.39
CA ARG A 42 -16.49 -57.83 0.98
C ARG A 42 -17.13 -56.86 -0.03
N GLY A 43 -17.33 -55.61 0.38
CA GLY A 43 -17.33 -54.42 -0.48
C GLY A 43 -16.25 -53.45 0.01
N PRO A 44 -15.71 -52.55 -0.84
CA PRO A 44 -14.78 -51.54 -0.36
C PRO A 44 -15.48 -50.63 0.66
N ARG A 45 -14.87 -50.47 1.83
CA ARG A 45 -15.34 -49.66 2.95
C ARG A 45 -15.36 -48.17 2.56
N LEU A 46 -16.45 -47.75 1.91
CA LEU A 46 -16.80 -46.35 1.75
C LEU A 46 -17.50 -45.87 3.02
N ILE A 47 -17.03 -44.75 3.57
CA ILE A 47 -17.57 -44.09 4.76
C ILE A 47 -19.06 -43.81 4.52
N ARG A 48 -19.93 -44.60 5.16
CA ARG A 48 -21.38 -44.41 5.13
C ARG A 48 -21.75 -43.51 6.31
N LEU A 49 -21.78 -42.20 6.07
CA LEU A 49 -22.31 -41.23 7.03
C LEU A 49 -23.84 -41.20 6.87
N GLY A 50 -24.55 -41.58 7.93
CA GLY A 50 -26.01 -41.65 7.97
C GLY A 50 -26.67 -40.30 7.67
N GLY A 51 -27.60 -40.31 6.73
CA GLY A 51 -28.44 -39.16 6.41
C GLY A 51 -29.61 -39.05 7.38
N TYR A 52 -29.70 -37.91 8.06
CA TYR A 52 -30.96 -37.34 8.55
C TYR A 52 -30.87 -35.82 8.42
N LEU A 53 -31.87 -35.25 7.75
CA LEU A 53 -32.10 -33.82 7.40
C LEU A 53 -31.36 -33.30 6.17
N ALA A 54 -31.94 -33.63 5.00
CA ALA A 54 -31.78 -32.87 3.77
C ALA A 54 -32.84 -31.75 3.73
N THR A 55 -32.38 -30.50 3.77
CA THR A 55 -33.02 -29.32 3.17
C THR A 55 -31.93 -28.27 2.92
N ASP A 56 -31.65 -28.00 1.64
CA ASP A 56 -30.76 -26.98 1.05
C ASP A 56 -29.26 -27.02 1.43
N SER A 57 -28.49 -27.91 0.80
CA SER A 57 -27.03 -27.99 0.96
C SER A 57 -26.32 -26.90 0.15
N CYS A 58 -25.77 -25.90 0.84
CA CYS A 58 -24.78 -24.98 0.28
C CYS A 58 -23.48 -25.74 -0.03
N GLU A 59 -22.90 -25.54 -1.22
CA GLU A 59 -21.67 -26.22 -1.63
C GLU A 59 -20.46 -25.65 -0.87
N GLN A 60 -19.60 -26.55 -0.40
CA GLN A 60 -18.41 -26.20 0.38
C GLN A 60 -17.19 -26.22 -0.53
N THR A 61 -16.49 -25.08 -0.68
CA THR A 61 -15.35 -24.89 -1.59
C THR A 61 -14.31 -26.01 -1.54
N TYR A 62 -13.94 -26.46 -0.34
CA TYR A 62 -13.00 -27.56 -0.12
C TYR A 62 -13.61 -28.72 0.69
N GLY A 63 -14.93 -28.76 0.86
CA GLY A 63 -15.62 -29.79 1.65
C GLY A 63 -15.49 -29.67 3.18
N PHE A 64 -14.78 -28.66 3.68
CA PHE A 64 -14.66 -28.36 5.12
C PHE A 64 -14.83 -26.88 5.48
N MET A 65 -14.72 -25.98 4.50
CA MET A 65 -14.91 -24.54 4.73
C MET A 65 -16.37 -24.22 5.03
N PRO A 66 -16.64 -23.23 5.90
CA PRO A 66 -18.00 -22.82 6.22
C PRO A 66 -18.72 -22.29 4.97
N CYS A 67 -19.99 -22.68 4.82
CA CYS A 67 -20.83 -22.32 3.70
C CYS A 67 -22.19 -21.84 4.24
N THR A 68 -22.84 -20.89 3.55
CA THR A 68 -24.13 -20.35 3.96
C THR A 68 -24.90 -19.79 2.77
N SER A 69 -26.21 -20.00 2.76
CA SER A 69 -27.12 -19.44 1.75
C SER A 69 -27.74 -18.10 2.18
N THR A 70 -27.46 -17.66 3.42
CA THR A 70 -28.05 -16.44 3.97
C THR A 70 -27.20 -15.21 3.65
N ALA A 71 -27.82 -14.08 3.31
CA ALA A 71 -27.10 -12.84 3.02
C ALA A 71 -26.19 -12.39 4.19
N LEU A 72 -26.67 -12.53 5.43
CA LEU A 72 -25.91 -12.14 6.62
C LEU A 72 -24.73 -13.10 6.88
N GLY A 73 -24.92 -14.41 6.65
CA GLY A 73 -23.83 -15.38 6.72
C GLY A 73 -22.77 -15.13 5.66
N ASN A 74 -23.17 -14.82 4.43
CA ASN A 74 -22.21 -14.55 3.34
C ASN A 74 -21.47 -13.24 3.58
N LEU A 75 -22.14 -12.21 4.11
CA LEU A 75 -21.48 -10.99 4.57
C LEU A 75 -20.42 -11.27 5.64
N PHE A 76 -20.73 -12.16 6.58
CA PHE A 76 -19.77 -12.59 7.60
C PHE A 76 -18.56 -13.30 6.99
N LEU A 77 -18.78 -14.23 6.06
CA LEU A 77 -17.71 -14.93 5.35
C LEU A 77 -16.85 -13.97 4.53
N LEU A 78 -17.46 -13.00 3.84
CA LEU A 78 -16.76 -11.95 3.11
C LEU A 78 -15.85 -11.13 4.03
N LEU A 79 -16.30 -10.78 5.24
CA LEU A 79 -15.47 -10.05 6.20
C LEU A 79 -14.30 -10.89 6.73
N VAL A 80 -14.54 -12.17 7.02
CA VAL A 80 -13.50 -13.08 7.53
C VAL A 80 -12.46 -13.38 6.45
N TYR A 81 -12.89 -13.81 5.27
CA TYR A 81 -11.99 -14.11 4.15
C TYR A 81 -11.32 -12.84 3.62
N GLY A 82 -12.03 -11.71 3.59
CA GLY A 82 -11.45 -10.40 3.29
C GLY A 82 -10.34 -10.01 4.28
N TYR A 83 -10.53 -10.25 5.57
CA TYR A 83 -9.48 -10.01 6.58
C TYR A 83 -8.26 -10.95 6.39
N LEU A 84 -8.48 -12.21 6.02
CA LEU A 84 -7.40 -13.15 5.73
C LEU A 84 -6.63 -12.77 4.46
N MET A 85 -7.32 -12.26 3.43
CA MET A 85 -6.67 -11.70 2.25
C MET A 85 -5.90 -10.41 2.56
N PHE A 86 -6.43 -9.55 3.43
CA PHE A 86 -5.69 -8.40 3.95
C PHE A 86 -4.41 -8.84 4.67
N LEU A 87 -4.46 -9.91 5.48
CA LEU A 87 -3.29 -10.49 6.14
C LEU A 87 -2.28 -11.02 5.11
N ALA A 88 -2.74 -11.70 4.06
CA ALA A 88 -1.90 -12.16 2.96
C ALA A 88 -1.19 -10.99 2.25
N ALA A 89 -1.93 -9.94 1.89
CA ALA A 89 -1.39 -8.71 1.29
C ALA A 89 -0.33 -8.06 2.20
N THR A 90 -0.61 -8.06 3.49
CA THR A 90 0.24 -7.47 4.52
C THR A 90 1.53 -8.27 4.73
N TYR A 91 1.54 -9.60 4.54
CA TYR A 91 2.77 -10.41 4.55
C TYR A 91 3.56 -10.28 3.24
N LEU A 92 2.86 -10.27 2.10
CA LEU A 92 3.45 -10.14 0.78
C LEU A 92 4.15 -8.78 0.62
N SER A 93 3.48 -7.71 1.06
CA SER A 93 4.03 -6.35 1.09
C SER A 93 5.33 -6.29 1.92
N LYS A 94 5.35 -6.81 3.15
CA LYS A 94 6.57 -6.81 3.99
C LYS A 94 7.69 -7.66 3.45
N GLY A 95 7.36 -8.84 2.93
CA GLY A 95 8.33 -9.70 2.26
C GLY A 95 8.98 -8.97 1.09
N SER A 96 8.20 -8.22 0.31
CA SER A 96 8.72 -7.42 -0.81
C SER A 96 9.57 -6.23 -0.33
N GLU A 97 9.18 -5.55 0.75
CA GLU A 97 9.92 -4.41 1.32
C GLU A 97 11.27 -4.82 1.93
N LEU A 98 11.31 -5.93 2.68
CA LEU A 98 12.56 -6.50 3.20
C LEU A 98 13.51 -6.91 2.07
N LEU A 99 12.97 -7.44 0.98
CA LEU A 99 13.77 -7.80 -0.19
C LEU A 99 14.35 -6.52 -0.85
N LEU A 100 13.56 -5.45 -0.95
CA LEU A 100 13.98 -4.14 -1.53
C LEU A 100 15.17 -3.54 -0.79
N GLU A 101 15.23 -3.72 0.53
CA GLU A 101 16.34 -3.20 1.35
C GLU A 101 17.66 -3.92 1.02
N ILE A 102 17.61 -5.22 0.74
CA ILE A 102 18.81 -6.06 0.52
C ILE A 102 19.32 -5.96 -0.92
N LEU A 103 18.45 -6.11 -1.92
CA LEU A 103 18.85 -6.21 -3.33
C LEU A 103 18.84 -4.85 -4.06
N GLY A 104 18.46 -3.79 -3.35
CA GLY A 104 18.37 -2.43 -3.85
C GLY A 104 17.13 -2.17 -4.71
N PRO A 105 16.79 -0.90 -4.93
CA PRO A 105 15.52 -0.48 -5.51
C PRO A 105 15.34 -0.87 -6.99
N GLY A 106 16.41 -1.16 -7.74
CA GLY A 106 16.34 -1.44 -9.18
C GLY A 106 15.63 -2.75 -9.55
N ILE A 107 16.09 -3.89 -9.03
CA ILE A 107 15.69 -5.22 -9.52
C ILE A 107 14.35 -5.66 -8.92
N ILE A 108 14.14 -5.40 -7.63
CA ILE A 108 12.96 -5.88 -6.89
C ILE A 108 11.77 -4.95 -7.07
N GLY A 109 12.04 -3.65 -7.21
CA GLY A 109 11.02 -2.65 -7.50
C GLY A 109 10.26 -2.93 -8.79
N GLY A 110 11.00 -3.37 -9.81
CA GLY A 110 10.51 -3.73 -11.14
C GLY A 110 9.91 -5.12 -11.28
N LEU A 111 10.33 -6.10 -10.47
CA LEU A 111 10.07 -7.52 -10.74
C LEU A 111 9.32 -8.27 -9.62
N PHE A 112 9.51 -7.92 -8.34
CA PHE A 112 8.93 -8.65 -7.19
C PHE A 112 7.83 -7.88 -6.43
N LEU A 113 7.90 -6.55 -6.37
CA LEU A 113 6.77 -5.69 -5.98
C LEU A 113 5.47 -5.89 -6.80
N PRO A 114 5.51 -6.23 -8.12
CA PRO A 114 4.32 -6.48 -8.92
C PRO A 114 3.57 -7.78 -8.60
N ALA A 115 4.09 -8.66 -7.75
CA ALA A 115 3.33 -9.84 -7.29
C ALA A 115 2.25 -9.37 -6.28
N CYS A 116 1.27 -8.59 -6.74
CA CYS A 116 0.16 -8.13 -5.92
C CYS A 116 -0.73 -9.32 -5.54
N THR A 117 -1.40 -9.24 -4.40
CA THR A 117 -2.46 -10.19 -4.03
C THR A 117 -3.54 -10.33 -5.09
N ASP A 118 -3.82 -9.25 -5.82
CA ASP A 118 -4.79 -9.22 -6.93
C ASP A 118 -4.38 -10.19 -8.06
N VAL A 119 -3.08 -10.39 -8.25
CA VAL A 119 -2.48 -11.31 -9.23
C VAL A 119 -2.59 -12.75 -8.76
N VAL A 120 -2.29 -12.99 -7.48
CA VAL A 120 -2.40 -14.32 -6.89
C VAL A 120 -3.86 -14.76 -6.88
N LEU A 121 -4.78 -13.85 -6.57
CA LEU A 121 -6.23 -14.08 -6.65
C LEU A 121 -6.64 -14.44 -8.08
N GLY A 122 -6.21 -13.67 -9.09
CA GLY A 122 -6.55 -13.96 -10.49
C GLY A 122 -5.91 -15.25 -11.03
N ALA A 123 -4.63 -15.49 -10.72
CA ALA A 123 -3.85 -16.59 -11.28
C ALA A 123 -4.12 -17.95 -10.62
N VAL A 124 -4.20 -18.01 -9.28
CA VAL A 124 -4.40 -19.27 -8.57
C VAL A 124 -5.82 -19.78 -8.75
N SER A 125 -6.81 -18.88 -8.70
CA SER A 125 -8.21 -19.25 -8.88
C SER A 125 -8.50 -19.59 -10.34
N GLY A 126 -8.18 -18.72 -11.31
CA GLY A 126 -8.55 -18.92 -12.72
C GLY A 126 -7.86 -20.10 -13.44
N LEU A 127 -6.78 -20.64 -12.86
CA LEU A 127 -6.11 -21.85 -13.38
C LEU A 127 -6.67 -23.16 -12.80
N SER A 128 -7.61 -23.10 -11.86
CA SER A 128 -8.22 -24.26 -11.20
C SER A 128 -9.71 -24.38 -11.52
N GLY A 129 -10.23 -25.62 -11.62
CA GLY A 129 -11.67 -25.85 -11.80
C GLY A 129 -12.20 -25.88 -13.24
N SER A 130 -13.53 -25.90 -13.35
CA SER A 130 -14.30 -25.96 -14.61
C SER A 130 -14.28 -24.60 -15.33
N THR A 131 -14.74 -24.56 -16.59
CA THR A 131 -14.83 -23.30 -17.35
C THR A 131 -15.79 -22.30 -16.70
N GLU A 132 -16.83 -22.77 -16.01
CA GLU A 132 -17.83 -21.94 -15.34
C GLU A 132 -17.26 -21.30 -14.07
N THR A 133 -16.54 -22.07 -13.24
CA THR A 133 -15.87 -21.51 -12.05
C THR A 133 -14.79 -20.52 -12.45
N ALA A 134 -14.03 -20.81 -13.51
CA ALA A 134 -13.01 -19.91 -14.03
C ALA A 134 -13.62 -18.59 -14.55
N GLN A 135 -14.79 -18.61 -15.19
CA GLN A 135 -15.49 -17.40 -15.63
C GLN A 135 -15.91 -16.53 -14.43
N SER A 136 -16.51 -17.13 -13.40
CA SER A 136 -16.91 -16.40 -12.19
C SER A 136 -15.71 -15.78 -11.46
N GLN A 137 -14.59 -16.52 -11.36
CA GLN A 137 -13.36 -16.02 -10.75
C GLN A 137 -12.74 -14.87 -11.55
N VAL A 138 -12.71 -14.95 -12.88
CA VAL A 138 -12.21 -13.85 -13.72
C VAL A 138 -13.14 -12.64 -13.61
N SER A 139 -14.46 -12.83 -13.50
CA SER A 139 -15.41 -11.73 -13.24
C SER A 139 -15.15 -11.03 -11.92
N VAL A 140 -15.02 -11.79 -10.82
CA VAL A 140 -14.67 -11.23 -9.51
C VAL A 140 -13.30 -10.55 -9.54
N GLY A 141 -12.31 -11.14 -10.23
CA GLY A 141 -10.98 -10.56 -10.40
C GLY A 141 -10.97 -9.24 -11.20
N MET A 142 -11.74 -9.17 -12.29
CA MET A 142 -11.92 -7.94 -13.07
C MET A 142 -12.65 -6.85 -12.27
N GLY A 143 -13.64 -7.24 -11.45
CA GLY A 143 -14.29 -6.35 -10.50
C GLY A 143 -13.32 -5.76 -9.48
N LEU A 144 -12.43 -6.59 -8.94
CA LEU A 144 -11.38 -6.15 -8.01
C LEU A 144 -10.40 -5.21 -8.71
N LEU A 145 -9.92 -5.55 -9.91
CA LEU A 145 -9.02 -4.68 -10.69
C LEU A 145 -9.64 -3.30 -10.95
N ALA A 146 -10.89 -3.27 -11.42
CA ALA A 146 -11.61 -2.03 -11.67
C ALA A 146 -11.81 -1.24 -10.37
N GLY A 147 -12.27 -1.89 -9.30
CA GLY A 147 -12.48 -1.28 -8.00
C GLY A 147 -11.20 -0.73 -7.38
N SER A 148 -10.10 -1.49 -7.44
CA SER A 148 -8.76 -1.10 -6.96
C SER A 148 -8.28 0.17 -7.67
N THR A 149 -8.31 0.16 -9.00
CA THR A 149 -7.85 1.30 -9.80
C THR A 149 -8.70 2.55 -9.58
N VAL A 150 -10.04 2.41 -9.57
CA VAL A 150 -10.93 3.55 -9.33
C VAL A 150 -10.75 4.06 -7.89
N MET A 151 -10.72 3.19 -6.87
CA MET A 151 -10.57 3.59 -5.48
C MET A 151 -9.24 4.33 -5.23
N LEU A 152 -8.13 3.86 -5.81
CA LEU A 152 -6.82 4.51 -5.73
C LEU A 152 -6.87 5.93 -6.34
N LEU A 153 -7.47 6.07 -7.53
CA LEU A 153 -7.54 7.35 -8.24
C LEU A 153 -8.60 8.31 -7.73
N THR A 154 -9.53 7.87 -6.88
CA THR A 154 -10.65 8.70 -6.41
C THR A 154 -10.57 8.93 -4.91
N ILE A 155 -10.89 7.91 -4.12
CA ILE A 155 -10.98 7.98 -2.66
C ILE A 155 -9.61 8.24 -2.05
N ILE A 156 -8.60 7.44 -2.42
CA ILE A 156 -7.26 7.55 -1.83
C ILE A 156 -6.58 8.83 -2.32
N TRP A 157 -6.60 9.07 -3.64
CA TRP A 157 -6.08 10.31 -4.23
C TRP A 157 -6.71 11.57 -3.60
N GLY A 158 -8.05 11.62 -3.49
CA GLY A 158 -8.77 12.74 -2.90
C GLY A 158 -8.44 12.94 -1.41
N THR A 159 -8.31 11.84 -0.66
CA THR A 159 -7.90 11.88 0.75
C THR A 159 -6.48 12.42 0.90
N CYS A 160 -5.55 11.99 0.04
CA CYS A 160 -4.18 12.51 0.01
C CYS A 160 -4.14 14.03 -0.26
N VAL A 161 -4.99 14.55 -1.15
CA VAL A 161 -5.09 16.01 -1.40
C VAL A 161 -5.56 16.77 -0.15
N ILE A 162 -6.57 16.26 0.56
CA ILE A 162 -7.08 16.89 1.80
C ILE A 162 -6.01 16.86 2.89
N VAL A 163 -5.37 15.70 3.08
CA VAL A 163 -4.42 15.48 4.18
C VAL A 163 -3.10 16.22 3.94
N ALA A 164 -2.64 16.30 2.69
CA ALA A 164 -1.43 17.04 2.32
C ALA A 164 -1.65 18.56 2.14
N LYS A 165 -2.85 19.08 2.38
CA LYS A 165 -3.19 20.48 2.11
C LYS A 165 -2.23 21.46 2.79
N CYS A 166 -1.77 22.42 2.00
CA CYS A 166 -0.93 23.54 2.41
C CYS A 166 -1.46 24.83 1.81
N ASP A 167 -1.07 25.97 2.35
CA ASP A 167 -1.47 27.27 1.79
C ASP A 167 -0.82 27.49 0.41
N LEU A 168 -1.65 27.89 -0.55
CA LEU A 168 -1.21 28.29 -1.88
C LEU A 168 -0.79 29.76 -1.85
N GLN A 169 0.44 30.03 -2.28
CA GLN A 169 0.98 31.38 -2.50
C GLN A 169 1.26 31.59 -3.99
N ASP A 170 1.05 32.82 -4.45
CA ASP A 170 1.34 33.21 -5.82
C ASP A 170 2.86 33.20 -6.03
N SER A 171 3.31 32.46 -7.04
CA SER A 171 4.69 32.44 -7.48
C SER A 171 4.74 32.74 -8.97
N VAL A 172 5.71 33.57 -9.36
CA VAL A 172 5.95 33.88 -10.77
C VAL A 172 6.64 32.66 -11.38
N GLY A 173 5.90 31.91 -12.20
CA GLY A 173 6.47 30.81 -12.97
C GLY A 173 7.45 31.32 -14.03
N VAL A 174 8.43 30.49 -14.40
CA VAL A 174 9.41 30.78 -15.46
C VAL A 174 8.75 31.12 -16.81
N ASP A 175 7.49 30.72 -17.01
CA ASP A 175 6.69 30.96 -18.22
C ASP A 175 5.80 32.24 -18.16
N GLY A 176 5.98 33.11 -17.16
CA GLY A 176 5.21 34.36 -17.04
C GLY A 176 3.72 34.19 -16.73
N LYS A 177 3.27 32.98 -16.33
CA LYS A 177 1.92 32.72 -15.82
C LYS A 177 1.95 32.61 -14.29
N ASP A 178 1.05 33.35 -13.64
CA ASP A 178 0.83 33.28 -12.19
C ASP A 178 0.50 31.84 -11.78
N THR A 179 1.45 31.17 -11.12
CA THR A 179 1.29 29.79 -10.68
C THR A 179 1.28 29.77 -9.16
N LYS A 180 0.21 29.22 -8.58
CA LYS A 180 0.10 29.09 -7.13
C LYS A 180 0.85 27.86 -6.66
N ILE A 181 1.90 28.01 -5.85
CA ILE A 181 2.66 26.89 -5.28
C ILE A 181 2.29 26.71 -3.81
N ALA A 182 2.18 25.45 -3.39
CA ALA A 182 1.90 25.08 -2.01
C ALA A 182 3.14 25.30 -1.14
N VAL A 183 3.02 26.09 -0.08
CA VAL A 183 4.11 26.34 0.88
C VAL A 183 4.07 25.26 1.96
N GLY A 184 5.09 24.39 1.98
CA GLY A 184 5.13 23.21 2.84
C GLY A 184 5.01 23.57 4.33
N GLY A 185 4.16 22.82 5.04
CA GLY A 185 4.04 22.89 6.51
C GLY A 185 3.28 24.10 7.08
N ILE A 186 2.67 24.95 6.25
CA ILE A 186 1.83 26.08 6.70
C ILE A 186 0.38 25.86 6.21
N ASP A 187 -0.56 25.92 7.14
CA ASP A 187 -2.00 25.73 6.91
C ASP A 187 -2.79 26.75 7.74
N THR A 188 -2.70 28.01 7.35
CA THR A 188 -3.37 29.14 8.01
C THR A 188 -4.73 29.43 7.41
N LYS A 189 -5.00 29.03 6.15
CA LYS A 189 -6.24 29.34 5.44
C LYS A 189 -7.39 28.34 5.68
N GLY A 190 -7.22 27.37 6.57
CA GLY A 190 -8.29 26.44 6.97
C GLY A 190 -8.85 25.63 5.78
N PHE A 191 -10.16 25.70 5.54
CA PHE A 191 -10.83 25.06 4.39
C PHE A 191 -11.07 26.08 3.25
N SER A 192 -10.00 26.56 2.63
CA SER A 192 -10.11 27.37 1.42
C SER A 192 -10.04 26.47 0.17
N LEU A 193 -11.13 26.43 -0.61
CA LEU A 193 -11.25 25.58 -1.80
C LEU A 193 -10.23 25.89 -2.91
N THR A 194 -9.80 27.15 -2.99
CA THR A 194 -8.85 27.65 -4.00
C THR A 194 -7.59 28.28 -3.38
N GLY A 195 -7.60 28.56 -2.08
CA GLY A 195 -6.46 29.11 -1.34
C GLY A 195 -5.57 28.07 -0.67
N SER A 196 -6.00 26.80 -0.63
CA SER A 196 -5.22 25.68 -0.10
C SER A 196 -5.17 24.53 -1.12
N GLY A 197 -4.06 23.81 -1.15
CA GLY A 197 -3.85 22.72 -2.10
C GLY A 197 -2.51 22.01 -1.91
N VAL A 198 -2.16 21.18 -2.88
CA VAL A 198 -0.94 20.39 -2.90
C VAL A 198 -0.16 20.71 -4.17
N SER A 199 1.17 20.81 -4.06
CA SER A 199 2.07 20.95 -5.20
C SER A 199 2.94 19.71 -5.32
N THR A 200 3.14 19.23 -6.54
CA THR A 200 3.98 18.09 -6.88
C THR A 200 5.07 18.48 -7.88
N ASP A 201 6.12 17.66 -7.97
CA ASP A 201 7.17 17.84 -8.96
C ASP A 201 6.71 17.43 -10.37
N ILE A 202 7.50 17.84 -11.38
CA ILE A 202 7.21 17.50 -12.78
C ILE A 202 7.34 16.00 -13.08
N TRP A 203 8.13 15.28 -12.27
CA TRP A 203 8.29 13.83 -12.37
C TRP A 203 6.99 13.09 -12.05
N THR A 204 6.21 13.61 -11.11
CA THR A 204 4.86 13.11 -10.81
C THR A 204 3.95 13.20 -12.03
N SER A 205 4.05 14.26 -12.84
CA SER A 205 3.29 14.38 -14.09
C SER A 205 3.77 13.38 -15.15
N TYR A 206 5.06 13.03 -15.20
CA TYR A 206 5.52 11.93 -16.06
C TYR A 206 4.96 10.58 -15.63
N ALA A 207 4.84 10.30 -14.31
CA ALA A 207 4.20 9.09 -13.82
C ALA A 207 2.73 9.01 -14.25
N ALA A 208 1.99 10.12 -14.21
CA ALA A 208 0.61 10.19 -14.73
C ALA A 208 0.52 9.92 -16.24
N ARG A 209 1.50 10.35 -17.03
CA ARG A 209 1.56 10.04 -18.48
C ARG A 209 1.83 8.56 -18.73
N ILE A 210 2.69 7.94 -17.93
CA ILE A 210 2.95 6.49 -18.01
C ILE A 210 1.68 5.71 -17.65
N MET A 211 0.92 6.16 -16.65
CA MET A 211 -0.39 5.59 -16.31
C MET A 211 -1.37 5.68 -17.49
N ALA A 212 -1.41 6.77 -18.26
CA ALA A 212 -2.25 6.85 -19.45
C ALA A 212 -1.89 5.80 -20.52
N ILE A 213 -0.60 5.47 -20.67
CA ILE A 213 -0.14 4.44 -21.61
C ILE A 213 -0.61 3.04 -21.20
N SER A 214 -0.75 2.77 -19.89
CA SER A 214 -1.25 1.48 -19.37
C SER A 214 -2.65 1.12 -19.85
N VAL A 215 -3.43 2.11 -20.29
CA VAL A 215 -4.83 1.95 -20.74
C VAL A 215 -4.91 1.40 -22.18
N ILE A 216 -3.83 1.45 -22.97
CA ILE A 216 -3.86 1.06 -24.38
C ILE A 216 -4.35 -0.39 -24.60
N PRO A 217 -3.87 -1.42 -23.87
CA PRO A 217 -4.36 -2.78 -24.05
C PRO A 217 -5.85 -2.96 -23.71
N PHE A 218 -6.36 -2.19 -22.73
CA PHE A 218 -7.79 -2.15 -22.40
C PHE A 218 -8.64 -1.62 -23.56
N ILE A 219 -8.17 -0.57 -24.23
CA ILE A 219 -8.84 -0.05 -25.43
C ILE A 219 -8.85 -1.10 -26.55
N VAL A 220 -7.73 -1.79 -26.74
CA VAL A 220 -7.59 -2.80 -27.81
C VAL A 220 -8.52 -4.00 -27.60
N VAL A 221 -8.63 -4.52 -26.37
CA VAL A 221 -9.53 -5.66 -26.09
C VAL A 221 -11.00 -5.27 -26.25
N GLN A 222 -11.35 -3.98 -26.10
CA GLN A 222 -12.72 -3.49 -26.22
C GLN A 222 -13.16 -3.20 -27.67
N LEU A 223 -12.21 -2.98 -28.59
CA LEU A 223 -12.50 -2.67 -30.02
C LEU A 223 -13.48 -3.65 -30.71
N PRO A 224 -13.39 -4.98 -30.55
CA PRO A 224 -14.30 -5.92 -31.22
C PRO A 224 -15.75 -5.80 -30.75
N GLN A 225 -15.96 -5.44 -29.48
CA GLN A 225 -17.29 -5.22 -28.92
C GLN A 225 -17.88 -3.93 -29.46
N VAL A 226 -17.09 -2.85 -29.56
CA VAL A 226 -17.53 -1.59 -30.18
C VAL A 226 -17.87 -1.75 -31.67
N LEU A 227 -17.15 -2.63 -32.38
CA LEU A 227 -17.34 -2.88 -33.81
C LEU A 227 -18.32 -4.01 -34.13
N HIS A 228 -19.01 -4.59 -33.14
CA HIS A 228 -19.93 -5.73 -33.27
C HIS A 228 -19.36 -6.93 -34.07
N SER A 229 -18.04 -7.13 -34.04
CA SER A 229 -17.37 -8.17 -34.83
C SER A 229 -17.14 -9.43 -33.99
N THR A 230 -17.90 -10.49 -34.27
CA THR A 230 -17.84 -11.77 -33.52
C THR A 230 -16.60 -12.60 -33.88
N SER A 231 -16.16 -12.56 -35.13
CA SER A 231 -15.02 -13.34 -35.63
C SER A 231 -13.65 -12.83 -35.13
N GLY A 232 -13.58 -11.57 -34.67
CA GLY A 232 -12.33 -10.93 -34.25
C GLY A 232 -12.01 -11.01 -32.76
N ARG A 233 -12.90 -11.56 -31.92
CA ARG A 233 -12.75 -11.52 -30.45
C ARG A 233 -11.50 -12.23 -29.95
N HIS A 234 -11.27 -13.48 -30.37
CA HIS A 234 -10.06 -14.22 -30.00
C HIS A 234 -8.78 -13.56 -30.50
N LEU A 235 -8.80 -13.00 -31.72
CA LEU A 235 -7.66 -12.29 -32.29
C LEU A 235 -7.35 -11.01 -31.50
N ALA A 236 -8.37 -10.26 -31.09
CA ALA A 236 -8.19 -9.04 -30.31
C ALA A 236 -7.70 -9.31 -28.89
N VAL A 237 -8.20 -10.36 -28.22
CA VAL A 237 -7.67 -10.81 -26.93
C VAL A 237 -6.18 -11.16 -27.05
N LEU A 238 -5.79 -11.87 -28.12
CA LEU A 238 -4.38 -12.20 -28.38
C LEU A 238 -3.53 -10.95 -28.64
N ILE A 239 -4.00 -10.00 -29.45
CA ILE A 239 -3.29 -8.75 -29.72
C ILE A 239 -3.15 -7.93 -28.42
N ALA A 240 -4.22 -7.82 -27.63
CA ALA A 240 -4.20 -7.15 -26.34
C ALA A 240 -3.22 -7.82 -25.37
N LEU A 241 -3.16 -9.16 -25.34
CA LEU A 241 -2.23 -9.93 -24.51
C LEU A 241 -0.76 -9.67 -24.91
N ILE A 242 -0.46 -9.65 -26.20
CA ILE A 242 0.89 -9.35 -26.69
C ILE A 242 1.27 -7.91 -26.31
N LEU A 243 0.35 -6.95 -26.52
CA LEU A 243 0.59 -5.55 -26.17
C LEU A 243 0.77 -5.36 -24.66
N SER A 244 -0.06 -6.01 -23.82
CA SER A 244 0.04 -5.92 -22.37
C SER A 244 1.35 -6.54 -21.87
N LEU A 245 1.79 -7.67 -22.43
CA LEU A 245 3.06 -8.30 -22.11
C LEU A 245 4.27 -7.43 -22.50
N LEU A 246 4.23 -6.82 -23.70
CA LEU A 246 5.27 -5.90 -24.14
C LEU A 246 5.35 -4.65 -23.26
N LEU A 247 4.19 -4.09 -22.88
CA LEU A 247 4.12 -2.97 -21.95
C LEU A 247 4.60 -3.37 -20.54
N LEU A 248 4.28 -4.57 -20.07
CA LEU A 248 4.76 -5.08 -18.79
C LEU A 248 6.29 -5.16 -18.76
N ILE A 249 6.88 -5.81 -19.77
CA ILE A 249 8.33 -5.94 -19.90
C ILE A 249 8.97 -4.55 -20.01
N SER A 250 8.42 -3.66 -20.84
CA SER A 250 8.90 -2.29 -21.00
C SER A 250 8.86 -1.50 -19.69
N TYR A 251 7.77 -1.64 -18.92
CA TYR A 251 7.61 -0.98 -17.64
C TYR A 251 8.56 -1.55 -16.56
N CYS A 252 8.73 -2.87 -16.49
CA CYS A 252 9.72 -3.51 -15.61
C CYS A 252 11.13 -3.02 -15.95
N LEU A 253 11.50 -2.98 -17.23
CA LEU A 253 12.79 -2.45 -17.68
C LEU A 253 12.95 -0.97 -17.32
N TYR A 254 11.92 -0.15 -17.53
CA TYR A 254 11.91 1.25 -17.14
C TYR A 254 12.17 1.43 -15.64
N GLN A 255 11.53 0.63 -14.79
CA GLN A 255 11.75 0.67 -13.34
C GLN A 255 13.15 0.21 -12.94
N ILE A 256 13.70 -0.81 -13.60
CA ILE A 256 15.07 -1.29 -13.36
C ILE A 256 16.11 -0.22 -13.72
N PHE A 257 15.95 0.46 -14.86
CA PHE A 257 16.91 1.48 -15.32
C PHE A 257 16.71 2.85 -14.66
N GLN A 258 15.51 3.16 -14.15
CA GLN A 258 15.22 4.40 -13.44
C GLN A 258 14.55 4.15 -12.08
N PRO A 259 15.25 3.58 -11.08
CA PRO A 259 14.71 3.39 -9.73
C PRO A 259 14.61 4.69 -8.92
N LYS A 260 14.41 5.84 -9.59
CA LYS A 260 14.48 7.18 -9.00
C LYS A 260 13.42 7.39 -7.93
N ILE A 261 12.22 6.80 -8.09
CA ILE A 261 11.12 6.94 -7.11
C ILE A 261 11.44 6.17 -5.83
N GLN A 262 11.85 4.90 -5.95
CA GLN A 262 12.20 4.05 -4.82
C GLN A 262 13.48 4.50 -4.10
N GLN A 263 14.50 4.93 -4.83
CA GLN A 263 15.69 5.55 -4.25
C GLN A 263 15.36 6.78 -3.41
N ARG A 264 14.45 7.64 -3.91
CA ARG A 264 14.03 8.84 -3.17
C ARG A 264 13.27 8.49 -1.89
N ARG A 265 12.43 7.44 -1.90
CA ARG A 265 11.68 6.97 -0.71
C ARG A 265 12.62 6.39 0.35
N LEU A 266 13.54 5.50 -0.05
CA LEU A 266 14.56 4.92 0.83
C LEU A 266 15.45 6.03 1.42
N ALA A 267 15.99 6.92 0.59
CA ALA A 267 16.89 7.99 1.01
C ALA A 267 16.23 8.96 2.00
N TYR A 268 14.92 9.15 1.92
CA TYR A 268 14.15 10.02 2.80
C TYR A 268 13.92 9.39 4.18
N ALA A 269 13.54 8.11 4.23
CA ALA A 269 13.37 7.40 5.49
C ALA A 269 14.70 7.24 6.26
N LYS A 270 15.76 6.87 5.52
CA LYS A 270 17.14 6.80 6.03
C LYS A 270 17.57 8.10 6.70
N HIS A 271 17.32 9.23 6.03
CA HIS A 271 17.68 10.55 6.54
C HIS A 271 16.87 10.95 7.79
N LYS A 272 15.57 10.69 7.84
CA LYS A 272 14.75 10.96 9.02
C LYS A 272 15.21 10.16 10.24
N HIS A 273 15.58 8.90 10.02
CA HIS A 273 16.13 8.04 11.08
C HIS A 273 17.41 8.63 11.66
N ILE A 274 18.34 9.08 10.81
CA ILE A 274 19.59 9.76 11.21
C ILE A 274 19.31 10.98 12.08
N ILE A 275 18.41 11.89 11.64
CA ILE A 275 18.01 13.08 12.41
C ILE A 275 17.53 12.68 13.81
N SER A 276 16.64 11.69 13.89
CA SER A 276 16.07 11.25 15.16
C SER A 276 17.14 10.63 16.08
N GLY A 277 18.08 9.87 15.51
CA GLY A 277 19.17 9.21 16.22
C GLY A 277 20.16 10.23 16.81
N ILE A 278 20.59 11.19 16.00
CA ILE A 278 21.45 12.30 16.44
C ILE A 278 20.75 13.10 17.54
N LEU A 279 19.49 13.47 17.35
CA LEU A 279 18.76 14.30 18.31
C LEU A 279 18.56 13.60 19.66
N LYS A 280 18.31 12.28 19.67
CA LYS A 280 18.29 11.46 20.89
C LYS A 280 19.65 11.40 21.56
N HIS A 281 20.72 11.21 20.79
CA HIS A 281 22.07 11.10 21.34
C HIS A 281 22.55 12.43 21.94
N LEU A 282 22.35 13.54 21.24
CA LEU A 282 22.64 14.88 21.73
C LEU A 282 21.85 15.18 23.01
N LYS A 283 20.59 14.74 23.11
CA LYS A 283 19.80 14.86 24.34
C LYS A 283 20.39 14.04 25.48
N LYS A 284 20.78 12.79 25.23
CA LYS A 284 21.40 11.92 26.25
C LYS A 284 22.71 12.51 26.78
N ARG A 285 23.49 13.17 25.90
CA ARG A 285 24.79 13.77 26.21
C ARG A 285 24.69 15.15 26.85
N SER A 286 23.64 15.93 26.55
CA SER A 286 23.50 17.31 27.05
C SER A 286 23.14 17.45 28.53
N LEU A 287 22.73 16.37 29.22
CA LEU A 287 22.29 16.41 30.64
C LEU A 287 21.24 17.51 30.94
N GLY A 288 20.55 18.02 29.90
CA GLY A 288 19.67 19.19 29.97
C GLY A 288 18.76 19.30 28.74
N ARG A 289 17.89 20.31 28.69
CA ARG A 289 16.95 20.50 27.57
C ARG A 289 17.65 21.13 26.36
N LEU A 290 17.57 20.48 25.20
CA LEU A 290 18.03 20.99 23.90
C LEU A 290 17.27 22.25 23.44
N SER A 291 16.09 22.50 23.99
CA SER A 291 15.31 23.70 23.73
C SER A 291 14.70 24.24 25.02
N THR A 292 14.58 25.55 25.11
CA THR A 292 13.89 26.24 26.20
C THR A 292 12.38 25.99 26.15
N ASP A 293 11.68 26.35 27.22
CA ASP A 293 10.21 26.22 27.34
C ASP A 293 9.46 27.04 26.28
N GLN A 294 10.11 28.06 25.71
CA GLN A 294 9.60 28.88 24.60
C GLN A 294 9.85 28.26 23.22
N GLY A 295 10.50 27.10 23.15
CA GLY A 295 10.80 26.41 21.90
C GLY A 295 11.99 26.95 21.10
N THR A 296 12.80 27.82 21.69
CA THR A 296 14.07 28.25 21.11
C THR A 296 15.20 27.28 21.48
N PRO A 297 16.23 27.12 20.62
CA PRO A 297 17.38 26.27 20.93
C PRO A 297 18.09 26.78 22.20
N ASN A 298 18.48 25.86 23.09
CA ASN A 298 19.22 26.23 24.29
C ASN A 298 20.70 26.43 23.95
N LYS A 299 21.08 27.70 23.69
CA LYS A 299 22.41 28.07 23.19
C LYS A 299 23.54 27.56 24.07
N GLU A 300 23.44 27.72 25.39
CA GLU A 300 24.50 27.28 26.33
C GLU A 300 24.75 25.78 26.29
N VAL A 301 23.69 24.99 26.10
CA VAL A 301 23.78 23.53 26.00
C VAL A 301 24.33 23.11 24.64
N LEU A 302 23.92 23.79 23.57
CA LEU A 302 24.37 23.53 22.21
C LEU A 302 25.84 23.94 21.99
N GLU A 303 26.29 25.04 22.59
CA GLU A 303 27.69 25.45 22.62
C GLU A 303 28.58 24.39 23.29
N ARG A 304 28.15 23.87 24.45
CA ARG A 304 28.88 22.77 25.12
C ARG A 304 28.90 21.49 24.30
N LEU A 305 27.81 21.19 23.58
CA LEU A 305 27.75 20.04 22.69
C LEU A 305 28.67 20.24 21.48
N PHE A 306 28.67 21.42 20.87
CA PHE A 306 29.53 21.77 19.74
C PHE A 306 31.00 21.59 20.12
N HIS A 307 31.46 22.18 21.22
CA HIS A 307 32.84 22.00 21.72
C HIS A 307 33.18 20.56 22.13
N ALA A 308 32.18 19.70 22.38
CA ALA A 308 32.39 18.29 22.68
C ALA A 308 32.40 17.40 21.42
N LEU A 309 32.06 17.97 20.27
CA LEU A 309 32.07 17.34 18.95
C LEU A 309 33.26 17.82 18.10
N ASP A 310 33.64 19.08 18.27
CA ASP A 310 34.85 19.72 17.74
C ASP A 310 36.08 19.12 18.44
N LEU A 311 36.69 18.13 17.80
CA LEU A 311 37.78 17.32 18.33
C LEU A 311 39.13 18.01 18.16
N ASP A 312 39.31 18.73 17.06
CA ASP A 312 40.56 19.43 16.73
C ASP A 312 40.57 20.90 17.21
N LYS A 313 39.43 21.40 17.70
CA LYS A 313 39.23 22.74 18.29
C LYS A 313 39.45 23.86 17.28
N ASP A 314 39.18 23.60 16.01
CA ASP A 314 39.30 24.60 14.96
C ASP A 314 38.10 25.58 14.93
N GLY A 315 37.06 25.31 15.72
CA GLY A 315 35.85 26.13 15.81
C GLY A 315 34.80 25.81 14.74
N HIS A 316 35.01 24.75 13.98
CA HIS A 316 34.13 24.26 12.93
C HIS A 316 33.86 22.76 13.14
N LEU A 317 32.81 22.22 12.52
CA LEU A 317 32.60 20.78 12.45
C LEU A 317 32.80 20.30 11.02
N SER A 318 33.83 19.49 10.84
CA SER A 318 34.18 18.87 9.58
C SER A 318 33.37 17.60 9.29
N LEU A 319 33.39 17.14 8.03
CA LEU A 319 32.80 15.85 7.63
C LEU A 319 33.32 14.69 8.48
N SER A 320 34.59 14.73 8.87
CA SER A 320 35.24 13.69 9.68
C SER A 320 34.68 13.63 11.10
N GLU A 321 34.38 14.77 11.71
CA GLU A 321 33.85 14.86 13.08
C GLU A 321 32.37 14.52 13.13
N ILE A 322 31.60 14.95 12.12
CA ILE A 322 30.21 14.53 11.96
C ILE A 322 30.14 13.02 11.67
N ARG A 323 31.06 12.48 10.86
CA ARG A 323 31.20 11.04 10.66
C ARG A 323 31.50 10.33 11.98
N ALA A 324 32.41 10.85 12.78
CA ALA A 324 32.74 10.30 14.09
C ALA A 324 31.54 10.35 15.06
N LEU A 325 30.74 11.41 15.03
CA LEU A 325 29.47 11.49 15.75
C LEU A 325 28.51 10.38 15.31
N ILE A 326 28.29 10.22 14.01
CA ILE A 326 27.37 9.19 13.47
C ILE A 326 27.84 7.78 13.85
N LEU A 327 29.15 7.51 13.78
CA LEU A 327 29.74 6.24 14.24
C LEU A 327 29.58 6.04 15.75
N GLY A 328 29.82 7.08 16.55
CA GLY A 328 29.73 7.05 18.01
C GLY A 328 28.31 6.92 18.54
N ILE A 329 27.30 7.28 17.74
CA ILE A 329 25.88 7.09 18.10
C ILE A 329 25.52 5.60 18.17
N GLN A 330 26.34 4.69 17.62
CA GLN A 330 26.03 3.26 17.54
C GLN A 330 24.57 3.08 17.10
N LEU A 331 24.24 3.58 15.91
CA LEU A 331 22.99 3.25 15.23
C LEU A 331 23.07 1.75 14.85
N ASN A 332 23.01 0.88 15.86
CA ASN A 332 23.35 -0.54 15.84
C ASN A 332 22.38 -1.41 15.01
N GLU A 333 21.61 -0.81 14.11
CA GLU A 333 20.53 -1.50 13.41
C GLU A 333 20.58 -1.33 11.88
N ILE A 334 21.49 -0.52 11.30
CA ILE A 334 21.38 -0.18 9.86
C ILE A 334 22.73 -0.11 9.14
N ASP A 335 22.82 -0.79 7.99
CA ASP A 335 23.88 -0.62 6.98
C ASP A 335 23.74 0.75 6.30
N PHE A 336 24.27 1.78 6.97
CA PHE A 336 24.38 3.12 6.41
C PHE A 336 25.77 3.32 5.82
N ASP A 337 25.78 3.84 4.60
CA ASP A 337 26.93 4.54 4.07
C ASP A 337 27.16 5.80 4.92
N VAL A 338 28.03 5.68 5.91
CA VAL A 338 28.32 6.70 6.93
C VAL A 338 28.78 8.00 6.28
N ASP A 339 29.48 7.91 5.16
CA ASP A 339 29.93 9.07 4.40
C ASP A 339 28.75 9.83 3.80
N LYS A 340 27.82 9.14 3.13
CA LYS A 340 26.59 9.78 2.62
C LYS A 340 25.71 10.35 3.73
N ALA A 341 25.69 9.71 4.90
CA ALA A 341 24.95 10.21 6.06
C ALA A 341 25.56 11.51 6.58
N ALA A 342 26.89 11.55 6.75
CA ALA A 342 27.61 12.74 7.20
C ALA A 342 27.46 13.90 6.21
N THR A 343 27.56 13.65 4.90
CA THR A 343 27.36 14.68 3.87
C THR A 343 25.97 15.30 3.96
N LYS A 344 24.92 14.49 4.14
CA LYS A 344 23.55 15.00 4.31
C LYS A 344 23.36 15.83 5.58
N VAL A 345 24.06 15.49 6.66
CA VAL A 345 24.00 16.28 7.90
C VAL A 345 24.67 17.64 7.71
N ILE A 346 25.80 17.69 6.99
CA ILE A 346 26.41 18.96 6.60
C ILE A 346 25.45 19.74 5.71
N GLU A 347 24.91 19.15 4.64
CA GLU A 347 23.96 19.84 3.74
C GLU A 347 22.73 20.43 4.46
N ASP A 348 22.33 19.84 5.59
CA ASP A 348 21.20 20.31 6.40
C ASP A 348 21.56 21.50 7.32
N PHE A 349 22.83 21.63 7.72
CA PHE A 349 23.30 22.63 8.68
C PHE A 349 24.04 23.79 8.01
N ASP A 350 24.87 23.47 7.03
CA ASP A 350 25.69 24.38 6.22
C ASP A 350 24.79 25.28 5.35
N THR A 351 24.66 26.53 5.77
CA THR A 351 23.78 27.52 5.15
C THR A 351 24.53 28.34 4.10
N ASP A 352 25.81 28.58 4.31
CA ASP A 352 26.67 29.37 3.41
C ASP A 352 27.39 28.53 2.33
N ARG A 353 27.31 27.20 2.44
CA ARG A 353 27.83 26.17 1.53
C ARG A 353 29.35 26.08 1.49
N ASP A 354 30.01 26.33 2.61
CA ASP A 354 31.46 26.20 2.73
C ASP A 354 31.93 24.77 3.11
N HIS A 355 30.98 23.83 3.26
CA HIS A 355 31.18 22.43 3.67
C HIS A 355 31.75 22.23 5.08
N LEU A 356 31.73 23.28 5.88
CA LEU A 356 32.03 23.28 7.30
C LEU A 356 30.74 23.67 8.04
N VAL A 357 30.61 23.28 9.31
CA VAL A 357 29.46 23.72 10.12
C VAL A 357 29.98 24.57 11.25
N THR A 358 29.64 25.85 11.22
CA THR A 358 29.95 26.80 12.31
C THR A 358 29.02 26.59 13.51
N LEU A 359 29.38 27.19 14.65
CA LEU A 359 28.55 27.13 15.87
C LEU A 359 27.13 27.67 15.63
N ASP A 360 26.99 28.78 14.92
CA ASP A 360 25.70 29.40 14.65
C ASP A 360 24.83 28.51 13.74
N GLU A 361 25.43 27.93 12.70
CA GLU A 361 24.77 26.96 11.81
C GLU A 361 24.37 25.67 12.53
N PHE A 362 25.21 25.18 13.45
CA PHE A 362 24.88 24.03 14.28
C PHE A 362 23.67 24.32 15.18
N ILE A 363 23.62 25.50 15.81
CA ILE A 363 22.50 25.91 16.66
C ILE A 363 21.21 26.07 15.83
N GLU A 364 21.31 26.69 14.65
CA GLU A 364 20.18 26.88 13.75
C GLU A 364 19.68 25.54 13.17
N GLY A 365 20.59 24.69 12.72
CA GLY A 365 20.32 23.36 12.18
C GLY A 365 19.61 22.45 13.18
N ILE A 366 20.13 22.36 14.41
CA ILE A 366 19.45 21.62 15.49
C ILE A 366 18.10 22.26 15.83
N GLY A 367 18.02 23.59 15.83
CA GLY A 367 16.76 24.30 16.01
C GLY A 367 15.72 23.94 14.95
N THR A 368 16.14 23.82 13.69
CA THR A 368 15.30 23.42 12.56
C THR A 368 14.86 21.97 12.68
N TRP A 369 15.76 21.05 13.03
CA TRP A 369 15.43 19.64 13.27
C TRP A 369 14.47 19.43 14.45
N VAL A 370 14.63 20.18 15.54
CA VAL A 370 13.69 20.15 16.68
C VAL A 370 12.32 20.71 16.28
N LYS A 371 12.27 21.79 15.51
CA LYS A 371 11.01 22.34 14.97
C LYS A 371 10.34 21.36 13.99
N GLU A 372 11.11 20.72 13.13
CA GLU A 372 10.66 19.67 12.20
C GLU A 372 10.08 18.49 12.95
N ALA A 373 10.77 18.03 13.99
CA ALA A 373 10.26 17.01 14.88
C ALA A 373 8.90 17.46 15.43
N ARG A 374 8.80 18.66 16.03
CA ARG A 374 7.56 19.18 16.62
C ARG A 374 6.42 19.29 15.60
N LYS A 375 6.69 19.74 14.37
CA LYS A 375 5.69 19.89 13.29
C LYS A 375 5.17 18.56 12.77
N SER A 376 5.91 17.46 12.91
CA SER A 376 5.47 16.13 12.50
C SER A 376 4.28 15.57 13.31
N LYS A 377 3.82 16.29 14.35
CA LYS A 377 2.55 16.07 15.07
C LYS A 377 1.86 17.38 15.43
N ALA A 378 0.60 17.56 15.04
CA ALA A 378 -0.36 18.41 15.76
C ALA A 378 -1.81 17.92 15.48
N PRO A 379 -2.80 18.08 16.39
CA PRO A 379 -2.81 18.98 17.54
C PRO A 379 -3.30 18.39 18.90
N HIS A 380 -3.10 19.20 19.94
CA HIS A 380 -3.70 19.21 21.28
C HIS A 380 -3.16 18.26 22.38
N ASN A 381 -2.68 18.92 23.43
CA ASN A 381 -2.47 18.44 24.81
C ASN A 381 -1.30 17.47 25.03
N ALA A 382 -0.08 17.92 24.77
CA ALA A 382 1.06 17.47 25.56
C ALA A 382 1.69 18.70 26.20
N GLY A 383 1.69 18.73 27.53
CA GLY A 383 2.32 19.78 28.32
C GLY A 383 3.82 19.90 28.02
N SER A 384 4.44 20.88 28.69
CA SER A 384 5.80 21.42 28.55
C SER A 384 6.98 20.43 28.69
N ASP A 385 6.77 19.13 28.48
CA ASP A 385 7.80 18.13 28.62
C ASP A 385 8.41 17.80 27.26
N SER A 386 9.37 18.63 26.85
CA SER A 386 10.23 18.43 25.67
C SER A 386 10.84 17.02 25.62
N ASP A 387 10.97 16.41 26.79
CA ASP A 387 11.67 15.16 26.97
C ASP A 387 10.90 13.96 26.44
N LYS A 388 9.59 13.93 26.68
CA LYS A 388 8.69 12.91 26.15
C LYS A 388 8.48 13.06 24.65
N PHE A 389 8.51 14.30 24.15
CA PHE A 389 8.30 14.60 22.74
C PHE A 389 9.45 14.09 21.85
N LEU A 390 10.71 14.39 22.17
CA LEU A 390 11.86 13.92 21.39
C LEU A 390 12.01 12.40 21.45
N LEU A 391 11.71 11.80 22.62
CA LEU A 391 11.69 10.36 22.78
C LEU A 391 10.58 9.72 21.94
N GLN A 392 9.38 10.33 21.88
CA GLN A 392 8.29 9.89 21.01
C GLN A 392 8.56 10.11 19.53
N PHE A 393 9.25 11.19 19.15
CA PHE A 393 9.64 11.44 17.76
C PHE A 393 10.68 10.41 17.31
N HIS A 394 11.66 10.11 18.17
CA HIS A 394 12.59 9.03 17.92
C HIS A 394 11.88 7.67 17.92
N GLU A 395 11.06 7.33 18.91
CA GLU A 395 10.25 6.09 18.90
C GLU A 395 9.32 6.00 17.71
N GLN A 396 8.78 7.11 17.19
CA GLN A 396 7.93 7.10 16.01
C GLN A 396 8.73 6.97 14.73
N THR A 397 9.90 7.60 14.64
CA THR A 397 10.78 7.47 13.46
C THR A 397 11.43 6.11 13.44
N LYS A 398 11.79 5.59 14.62
CA LYS A 398 12.15 4.21 14.86
C LYS A 398 10.95 3.33 14.51
N ARG A 399 9.75 3.46 15.09
CA ARG A 399 8.51 2.76 14.65
C ARG A 399 8.14 2.88 13.19
N GLU A 400 8.44 3.96 12.47
CA GLU A 400 8.20 4.08 11.03
C GLU A 400 9.26 3.32 10.23
N HIS A 401 10.48 3.23 10.76
CA HIS A 401 11.58 2.43 10.24
C HIS A 401 11.41 0.94 10.64
N ASP A 402 11.14 0.65 11.91
CA ASP A 402 10.68 -0.59 12.54
C ASP A 402 9.27 -1.00 12.04
N LEU A 403 8.42 -0.15 11.46
CA LEU A 403 7.23 -0.65 10.73
C LEU A 403 7.65 -1.26 9.38
N TRP A 404 8.85 -0.90 8.90
CA TRP A 404 9.51 -1.46 7.74
C TRP A 404 10.54 -2.55 8.12
N ASP A 405 11.02 -2.59 9.38
CA ASP A 405 12.03 -3.54 9.89
C ASP A 405 11.48 -4.49 11.00
N ASP A 406 10.74 -3.96 11.98
CA ASP A 406 10.12 -4.63 13.13
C ASP A 406 8.64 -5.02 12.93
N GLN A 407 8.43 -5.84 11.92
CA GLN A 407 7.48 -6.94 12.03
C GLN A 407 8.20 -8.18 12.56
N SER A 408 8.97 -7.99 13.63
CA SER A 408 9.93 -8.95 14.14
C SER A 408 9.94 -8.99 15.66
N ASP A 409 8.76 -9.08 16.28
CA ASP A 409 8.68 -9.44 17.69
C ASP A 409 9.10 -10.91 17.86
N GLU A 410 10.40 -11.16 18.03
CA GLU A 410 10.96 -12.11 18.99
C GLU A 410 12.46 -11.81 19.21
N VAL A 411 12.76 -11.17 20.34
CA VAL A 411 13.94 -11.32 21.20
C VAL A 411 15.31 -11.57 20.52
N VAL A 412 16.10 -10.47 20.48
CA VAL A 412 17.54 -10.37 20.81
C VAL A 412 18.59 -10.64 19.72
N GLU A 413 19.61 -9.76 19.80
CA GLU A 413 20.99 -9.86 19.31
C GLU A 413 21.27 -9.61 17.84
N GLY A 414 21.89 -8.45 17.59
CA GLY A 414 22.96 -8.27 16.60
C GLY A 414 22.54 -8.40 15.14
N ILE A 415 22.92 -7.42 14.33
CA ILE A 415 22.96 -7.62 12.88
C ILE A 415 23.96 -8.74 12.59
N GLU A 416 23.49 -9.97 12.44
CA GLU A 416 24.27 -11.03 11.81
C GLU A 416 23.49 -11.69 10.65
N ASN A 417 24.10 -11.53 9.48
CA ASN A 417 23.86 -12.13 8.18
C ASN A 417 22.73 -11.57 7.28
N PRO A 418 23.06 -10.92 6.13
CA PRO A 418 22.08 -10.56 5.09
C PRO A 418 21.34 -11.79 4.50
N ARG A 419 21.89 -13.00 4.71
CA ARG A 419 21.25 -14.27 4.36
C ARG A 419 20.00 -14.56 5.22
N TRP A 420 19.99 -14.15 6.49
CA TRP A 420 18.84 -14.35 7.37
C TRP A 420 17.69 -13.41 7.00
N THR A 421 17.99 -12.13 6.75
CA THR A 421 17.00 -11.16 6.27
C THR A 421 16.41 -11.58 4.91
N SER A 422 17.23 -12.12 4.02
CA SER A 422 16.77 -12.69 2.73
C SER A 422 15.88 -13.91 2.94
N PHE A 423 16.25 -14.82 3.84
CA PHE A 423 15.44 -16.00 4.17
C PHE A 423 14.10 -15.61 4.77
N LYS A 424 14.08 -14.65 5.69
CA LYS A 424 12.86 -14.08 6.29
C LYS A 424 11.96 -13.42 5.25
N ALA A 425 12.53 -12.63 4.34
CA ALA A 425 11.78 -12.01 3.25
C ALA A 425 11.09 -13.07 2.36
N VAL A 426 11.83 -14.10 1.94
CA VAL A 426 11.29 -15.22 1.15
C VAL A 426 10.21 -15.98 1.92
N LEU A 427 10.41 -16.23 3.22
CA LEU A 427 9.42 -16.90 4.06
C LEU A 427 8.11 -16.09 4.16
N LEU A 428 8.20 -14.77 4.33
CA LEU A 428 7.02 -13.89 4.36
C LEU A 428 6.29 -13.86 3.02
N LEU A 429 7.01 -13.81 1.90
CA LEU A 429 6.43 -13.88 0.55
C LEU A 429 5.72 -15.22 0.32
N LEU A 430 6.35 -16.34 0.71
CA LEU A 430 5.76 -17.68 0.60
C LEU A 430 4.52 -17.82 1.48
N LEU A 431 4.60 -17.36 2.74
CA LEU A 431 3.47 -17.41 3.67
C LEU A 431 2.28 -16.61 3.14
N GLY A 432 2.51 -15.37 2.67
CA GLY A 432 1.49 -14.54 2.06
C GLY A 432 0.86 -15.19 0.83
N THR A 433 1.68 -15.79 -0.03
CA THR A 433 1.22 -16.51 -1.23
C THR A 433 0.37 -17.73 -0.88
N VAL A 434 0.77 -18.51 0.13
CA VAL A 434 0.01 -19.69 0.58
C VAL A 434 -1.33 -19.28 1.18
N ILE A 435 -1.37 -18.24 2.02
CA ILE A 435 -2.63 -17.72 2.58
C ILE A 435 -3.53 -17.25 1.44
N ALA A 436 -3.02 -16.45 0.50
CA ALA A 436 -3.80 -15.99 -0.65
C ALA A 436 -4.32 -17.18 -1.48
N ALA A 437 -3.50 -18.17 -1.78
CA ALA A 437 -3.89 -19.34 -2.56
C ALA A 437 -4.99 -20.18 -1.88
N VAL A 438 -4.95 -20.31 -0.55
CA VAL A 438 -5.93 -21.09 0.23
C VAL A 438 -7.25 -20.35 0.42
N PHE A 439 -7.23 -19.02 0.51
CA PHE A 439 -8.44 -18.23 0.82
C PHE A 439 -9.02 -17.47 -0.38
N ALA A 440 -8.36 -17.51 -1.55
CA ALA A 440 -8.86 -16.93 -2.79
C ALA A 440 -10.20 -17.56 -3.24
N ASP A 441 -10.26 -18.89 -3.40
CA ASP A 441 -11.48 -19.55 -3.88
C ASP A 441 -12.65 -19.38 -2.88
N PRO A 442 -12.47 -19.59 -1.55
CA PRO A 442 -13.56 -19.37 -0.60
C PRO A 442 -14.06 -17.93 -0.57
N LEU A 443 -13.20 -16.95 -0.87
CA LEU A 443 -13.60 -15.55 -0.98
C LEU A 443 -14.46 -15.30 -2.22
N VAL A 444 -14.07 -15.85 -3.37
CA VAL A 444 -14.85 -15.76 -4.61
C VAL A 444 -16.22 -16.43 -4.42
N ASP A 445 -16.26 -17.62 -3.80
CA ASP A 445 -17.51 -18.32 -3.50
C ASP A 445 -18.39 -17.52 -2.53
N ALA A 446 -17.79 -16.86 -1.53
CA ALA A 446 -18.54 -15.98 -0.64
C ALA A 446 -19.13 -14.77 -1.37
N VAL A 447 -18.43 -14.20 -2.36
CA VAL A 447 -18.95 -13.13 -3.22
C VAL A 447 -20.13 -13.62 -4.05
N ASP A 448 -20.01 -14.81 -4.66
CA ASP A 448 -21.05 -15.37 -5.51
C ASP A 448 -22.32 -15.77 -4.72
N ASN A 449 -22.14 -16.40 -3.56
CA ASN A 449 -23.23 -16.73 -2.66
C ASN A 449 -23.89 -15.46 -2.07
N PHE A 450 -23.12 -14.41 -1.79
CA PHE A 450 -23.65 -13.11 -1.37
C PHE A 450 -24.45 -12.44 -2.50
N SER A 451 -23.92 -12.50 -3.73
CA SER A 451 -24.58 -12.00 -4.94
C SER A 451 -25.94 -12.66 -5.13
N THR A 452 -25.99 -13.98 -5.09
CA THR A 452 -27.22 -14.77 -5.21
C THR A 452 -28.22 -14.45 -4.10
N ALA A 453 -27.76 -14.31 -2.86
CA ALA A 453 -28.62 -14.02 -1.71
C ALA A 453 -29.18 -12.58 -1.69
N THR A 454 -28.48 -11.61 -2.29
CA THR A 454 -28.87 -10.18 -2.30
C THR A 454 -29.43 -9.71 -3.64
N SER A 455 -29.34 -10.54 -4.69
CA SER A 455 -29.63 -10.17 -6.09
C SER A 455 -28.80 -8.98 -6.60
N ILE A 456 -27.62 -8.75 -5.99
CA ILE A 456 -26.63 -7.75 -6.43
C ILE A 456 -25.53 -8.50 -7.20
N PRO A 457 -25.16 -8.10 -8.42
CA PRO A 457 -24.12 -8.79 -9.18
C PRO A 457 -22.80 -8.88 -8.43
N SER A 458 -22.11 -10.03 -8.56
CA SER A 458 -20.81 -10.32 -7.96
C SER A 458 -19.75 -9.26 -8.28
N PHE A 459 -19.83 -8.65 -9.47
CA PHE A 459 -19.00 -7.51 -9.87
C PHE A 459 -19.08 -6.34 -8.88
N PHE A 460 -20.28 -5.85 -8.53
CA PHE A 460 -20.42 -4.66 -7.66
C PHE A 460 -19.90 -4.93 -6.25
N ILE A 461 -20.13 -6.16 -5.77
CA ILE A 461 -19.62 -6.61 -4.48
C ILE A 461 -18.09 -6.63 -4.51
N SER A 462 -17.50 -7.19 -5.57
CA SER A 462 -16.06 -7.21 -5.77
C SER A 462 -15.46 -5.81 -5.87
N PHE A 463 -16.04 -4.94 -6.71
CA PHE A 463 -15.58 -3.57 -6.96
C PHE A 463 -15.52 -2.70 -5.70
N ILE A 464 -16.40 -2.94 -4.73
CA ILE A 464 -16.46 -2.14 -3.50
C ILE A 464 -15.72 -2.84 -2.35
N ALA A 465 -16.03 -4.10 -2.08
CA ALA A 465 -15.58 -4.77 -0.85
C ALA A 465 -14.12 -5.26 -0.92
N LEU A 466 -13.71 -5.81 -2.06
CA LEU A 466 -12.39 -6.45 -2.18
C LEU A 466 -11.24 -5.42 -2.17
N PRO A 467 -11.31 -4.27 -2.89
CA PRO A 467 -10.27 -3.25 -2.82
C PRO A 467 -10.05 -2.71 -1.41
N VAL A 468 -11.11 -2.59 -0.61
CA VAL A 468 -10.99 -2.13 0.79
C VAL A 468 -10.17 -3.13 1.61
N ALA A 469 -10.30 -4.44 1.33
CA ALA A 469 -9.49 -5.45 1.99
C ALA A 469 -8.05 -5.45 1.45
N THR A 470 -7.84 -5.44 0.14
CA THR A 470 -6.50 -5.66 -0.46
C THR A 470 -5.63 -4.39 -0.47
N ASN A 471 -6.20 -3.20 -0.71
CA ASN A 471 -5.43 -1.96 -0.85
C ASN A 471 -5.41 -1.09 0.43
N SER A 472 -5.98 -1.55 1.55
CA SER A 472 -6.03 -0.74 2.77
C SER A 472 -4.65 -0.46 3.36
N SER A 473 -3.72 -1.39 3.27
CA SER A 473 -2.33 -1.20 3.72
C SER A 473 -1.62 -0.10 2.91
N GLU A 474 -1.78 -0.11 1.59
CA GLU A 474 -1.26 0.91 0.67
C GLU A 474 -1.95 2.27 0.87
N ALA A 475 -3.27 2.27 1.07
CA ALA A 475 -4.03 3.49 1.33
C ALA A 475 -3.55 4.19 2.61
N VAL A 476 -3.39 3.43 3.70
CA VAL A 476 -2.94 3.98 4.98
C VAL A 476 -1.52 4.50 4.90
N SER A 477 -0.61 3.78 4.25
CA SER A 477 0.79 4.22 4.09
C SER A 477 0.88 5.50 3.24
N ALA A 478 0.12 5.58 2.14
CA ALA A 478 0.03 6.76 1.30
C ALA A 478 -0.52 7.98 2.06
N ILE A 479 -1.57 7.80 2.86
CA ILE A 479 -2.19 8.88 3.65
C ILE A 479 -1.22 9.40 4.73
N ILE A 480 -0.56 8.49 5.47
CA ILE A 480 0.45 8.86 6.48
C ILE A 480 1.62 9.62 5.82
N PHE A 481 2.01 9.24 4.61
CA PHE A 481 3.09 9.90 3.91
C PHE A 481 2.68 11.27 3.37
N ALA A 482 1.47 11.40 2.85
CA ALA A 482 0.85 12.66 2.43
C ALA A 482 0.70 13.66 3.60
N SER A 483 0.41 13.18 4.82
CA SER A 483 0.18 14.02 6.01
C SER A 483 1.41 14.81 6.46
N ARG A 484 2.58 14.55 5.87
CA ARG A 484 3.82 15.28 6.14
C ARG A 484 3.83 16.70 5.56
N LYS A 485 2.85 17.06 4.72
CA LYS A 485 2.66 18.43 4.18
C LYS A 485 3.93 19.01 3.51
N ARG A 486 4.70 18.16 2.85
CA ARG A 486 5.90 18.55 2.06
C ARG A 486 5.68 18.25 0.59
N VAL A 487 6.16 19.14 -0.28
CA VAL A 487 6.13 18.95 -1.76
C VAL A 487 6.78 17.63 -2.16
N ARG A 488 7.93 17.29 -1.55
CA ARG A 488 8.63 16.03 -1.84
C ARG A 488 7.83 14.81 -1.40
N SER A 489 7.19 14.86 -0.23
CA SER A 489 6.36 13.75 0.27
C SER A 489 5.08 13.59 -0.56
N ALA A 490 4.43 14.69 -0.91
CA ALA A 490 3.27 14.67 -1.80
C ALA A 490 3.62 14.09 -3.19
N SER A 491 4.69 14.59 -3.82
CA SER A 491 5.15 14.11 -5.14
C SER A 491 5.39 12.60 -5.15
N LEU A 492 6.06 12.10 -4.12
CA LEU A 492 6.32 10.67 -3.94
C LEU A 492 5.01 9.89 -3.73
N THR A 493 4.08 10.38 -2.91
CA THR A 493 2.77 9.73 -2.68
C THR A 493 1.99 9.58 -3.99
N PHE A 494 1.86 10.68 -4.76
CA PHE A 494 1.09 10.66 -6.00
C PHE A 494 1.79 9.83 -7.10
N SER A 495 3.12 9.90 -7.18
CA SER A 495 3.87 9.05 -8.11
C SER A 495 3.73 7.55 -7.77
N GLU A 496 3.66 7.21 -6.49
CA GLU A 496 3.42 5.85 -6.01
C GLU A 496 2.00 5.39 -6.35
N LEU A 497 0.98 6.22 -6.12
CA LEU A 497 -0.40 5.91 -6.51
C LEU A 497 -0.53 5.67 -8.03
N TYR A 498 0.07 6.52 -8.87
CA TYR A 498 0.04 6.33 -10.32
C TYR A 498 0.85 5.10 -10.76
N GLY A 499 1.95 4.81 -10.07
CA GLY A 499 2.74 3.59 -10.28
C GLY A 499 1.97 2.32 -9.93
N ALA A 500 1.27 2.30 -8.79
CA ALA A 500 0.43 1.19 -8.34
C ALA A 500 -0.71 0.93 -9.34
N VAL A 501 -1.39 1.98 -9.81
CA VAL A 501 -2.43 1.86 -10.85
C VAL A 501 -1.85 1.33 -12.15
N THR A 502 -0.68 1.82 -12.59
CA THR A 502 0.00 1.33 -13.80
C THR A 502 0.32 -0.16 -13.69
N MET A 503 0.83 -0.60 -12.53
CA MET A 503 1.15 -2.00 -12.26
C MET A 503 -0.11 -2.87 -12.27
N ASN A 504 -1.14 -2.48 -11.50
CA ASN A 504 -2.39 -3.22 -11.44
C ASN A 504 -2.99 -3.38 -12.83
N ASN A 505 -3.05 -2.28 -13.59
CA ASN A 505 -3.58 -2.27 -14.95
C ASN A 505 -2.82 -3.18 -15.91
N VAL A 506 -1.49 -3.06 -16.01
CA VAL A 506 -0.73 -3.83 -17.01
C VAL A 506 -0.58 -5.30 -16.61
N LEU A 507 -0.28 -5.56 -15.34
CA LEU A 507 0.02 -6.91 -14.89
C LEU A 507 -1.25 -7.74 -14.69
N CYS A 508 -2.27 -7.22 -13.99
CA CYS A 508 -3.51 -7.98 -13.80
C CYS A 508 -4.21 -8.24 -15.13
N LEU A 509 -4.25 -7.24 -16.02
CA LEU A 509 -4.82 -7.45 -17.36
C LEU A 509 -4.07 -8.52 -18.15
N THR A 510 -2.73 -8.55 -18.09
CA THR A 510 -1.94 -9.59 -18.76
C THR A 510 -2.31 -10.99 -18.25
N VAL A 511 -2.50 -11.14 -16.94
CA VAL A 511 -2.90 -12.42 -16.32
C VAL A 511 -4.32 -12.81 -16.72
N PHE A 512 -5.29 -11.88 -16.65
CA PHE A 512 -6.67 -12.16 -17.06
C PHE A 512 -6.76 -12.50 -18.55
N LEU A 513 -6.11 -11.74 -19.43
CA LEU A 513 -6.07 -12.03 -20.86
C LEU A 513 -5.41 -13.38 -21.15
N ALA A 514 -4.36 -13.75 -20.42
CA ALA A 514 -3.70 -15.04 -20.56
C ALA A 514 -4.64 -16.19 -20.16
N ILE A 515 -5.36 -16.07 -19.04
CA ILE A 515 -6.34 -17.08 -18.58
C ILE A 515 -7.47 -17.20 -19.61
N VAL A 516 -8.06 -16.08 -20.03
CA VAL A 516 -9.15 -16.05 -21.01
C VAL A 516 -8.71 -16.69 -22.32
N TYR A 517 -7.50 -16.39 -22.80
CA TYR A 517 -6.98 -16.96 -24.04
C TYR A 517 -6.69 -18.47 -23.93
N ILE A 518 -6.02 -18.91 -22.86
CA ILE A 518 -5.62 -20.33 -22.67
C ILE A 518 -6.84 -21.22 -22.41
N ARG A 519 -7.79 -20.75 -21.59
CA ARG A 519 -9.00 -21.50 -21.23
C ARG A 519 -10.13 -21.34 -22.25
N GLY A 520 -9.98 -20.46 -23.24
CA GLY A 520 -11.01 -20.18 -24.25
C GLY A 520 -12.28 -19.54 -23.67
N LEU A 521 -12.12 -18.71 -22.64
CA LEU A 521 -13.25 -18.03 -22.00
C LEU A 521 -13.77 -16.89 -22.88
N THR A 522 -15.02 -16.49 -22.64
CA THR A 522 -15.62 -15.34 -23.31
C THR A 522 -15.24 -14.05 -22.60
N TRP A 523 -14.81 -13.05 -23.37
CA TRP A 523 -14.60 -11.69 -22.86
C TRP A 523 -15.91 -10.91 -22.88
N ASP A 524 -16.55 -10.80 -21.72
CA ASP A 524 -17.82 -10.10 -21.44
C ASP A 524 -17.65 -8.88 -20.52
N PHE A 525 -16.43 -8.54 -20.13
CA PHE A 525 -16.14 -7.46 -19.17
C PHE A 525 -16.09 -6.04 -19.78
N SER A 526 -17.10 -5.67 -20.58
CA SER A 526 -17.07 -4.39 -21.32
C SER A 526 -17.20 -3.18 -20.40
N SER A 527 -18.21 -3.18 -19.52
CA SER A 527 -18.53 -2.02 -18.68
C SER A 527 -17.44 -1.74 -17.65
N GLU A 528 -16.83 -2.78 -17.09
CA GLU A 528 -15.74 -2.69 -16.12
C GLU A 528 -14.50 -2.05 -16.74
N VAL A 529 -14.10 -2.54 -17.91
CA VAL A 529 -12.93 -2.04 -18.64
C VAL A 529 -13.14 -0.59 -19.07
N LEU A 530 -14.36 -0.24 -19.50
CA LEU A 530 -14.68 1.11 -19.93
C LEU A 530 -14.57 2.10 -18.77
N VAL A 531 -14.98 1.72 -17.56
CA VAL A 531 -14.81 2.56 -16.36
C VAL A 531 -13.34 2.76 -16.01
N ILE A 532 -12.52 1.70 -16.06
CA ILE A 532 -11.06 1.83 -15.87
C ILE A 532 -10.50 2.84 -16.87
N VAL A 533 -10.83 2.68 -18.16
CA VAL A 533 -10.36 3.55 -19.25
C VAL A 533 -10.74 5.01 -19.00
N ILE A 534 -12.01 5.29 -18.70
CA ILE A 534 -12.48 6.66 -18.46
C ILE A 534 -11.79 7.27 -17.24
N VAL A 535 -11.81 6.60 -16.10
CA VAL A 535 -11.27 7.14 -14.84
C VAL A 535 -9.76 7.34 -14.96
N CYS A 536 -9.04 6.37 -15.53
CA CYS A 536 -7.60 6.51 -15.76
C CYS A 536 -7.28 7.65 -16.71
N LEU A 537 -7.97 7.79 -17.86
CA LEU A 537 -7.69 8.87 -18.81
C LEU A 537 -8.01 10.24 -18.24
N LEU A 538 -9.15 10.40 -17.54
CA LEU A 538 -9.53 11.67 -16.89
C LEU A 538 -8.49 12.10 -15.85
N MET A 539 -8.14 11.20 -14.93
CA MET A 539 -7.17 11.51 -13.86
C MET A 539 -5.75 11.68 -14.41
N SER A 540 -5.35 10.87 -15.40
CA SER A 540 -4.04 11.02 -16.05
C SER A 540 -3.93 12.35 -16.78
N ALA A 541 -4.95 12.75 -17.54
CA ALA A 541 -4.96 14.03 -18.24
C ALA A 541 -4.88 15.18 -17.24
N PHE A 542 -5.69 15.13 -16.17
CA PHE A 542 -5.68 16.15 -15.12
C PHE A 542 -4.29 16.30 -14.47
N ALA A 543 -3.66 15.19 -14.07
CA ALA A 543 -2.34 15.19 -13.43
C ALA A 543 -1.15 15.42 -14.39
N SER A 544 -1.34 15.22 -15.70
CA SER A 544 -0.29 15.43 -16.72
C SER A 544 -0.05 16.89 -17.06
N PHE A 545 -1.09 17.72 -16.94
CA PHE A 545 -1.05 19.15 -17.29
C PHE A 545 -1.03 20.08 -16.07
N ARG A 546 -1.24 19.55 -14.87
CA ARG A 546 -1.23 20.31 -13.61
C ARG A 546 -0.24 19.67 -12.64
N THR A 547 0.65 20.49 -12.09
CA THR A 547 1.53 20.13 -10.97
C THR A 547 0.97 20.60 -9.64
N THR A 548 -0.11 21.38 -9.64
CA THR A 548 -0.74 21.92 -8.44
C THR A 548 -2.22 21.54 -8.38
N PHE A 549 -2.60 20.91 -7.28
CA PHE A 549 -3.92 20.35 -7.02
C PHE A 549 -4.61 21.16 -5.91
N PRO A 550 -5.47 22.13 -6.27
CA PRO A 550 -6.26 22.87 -5.27
C PRO A 550 -7.30 21.95 -4.61
N LEU A 551 -7.73 22.31 -3.40
CA LEU A 551 -8.55 21.43 -2.56
C LEU A 551 -9.89 21.02 -3.21
N TRP A 552 -10.50 21.87 -4.06
CA TRP A 552 -11.73 21.50 -4.78
C TRP A 552 -11.59 20.24 -5.66
N THR A 553 -10.37 19.91 -6.09
CA THR A 553 -10.11 18.72 -6.92
C THR A 553 -10.38 17.43 -6.16
N SER A 554 -10.20 17.43 -4.83
CA SER A 554 -10.57 16.28 -3.98
C SER A 554 -12.07 15.99 -4.03
N ILE A 555 -12.91 17.03 -4.09
CA ILE A 555 -14.37 16.88 -4.19
C ILE A 555 -14.74 16.20 -5.51
N VAL A 556 -14.10 16.61 -6.61
CA VAL A 556 -14.31 15.98 -7.92
C VAL A 556 -13.85 14.53 -7.91
N ALA A 557 -12.69 14.25 -7.31
CA ALA A 557 -12.19 12.87 -7.17
C ALA A 557 -13.17 12.01 -6.37
N PHE A 558 -13.69 12.48 -5.24
CA PHE A 558 -14.67 11.73 -4.44
C PHE A 558 -16.00 11.53 -5.16
N LEU A 559 -16.46 12.51 -5.95
CA LEU A 559 -17.68 12.36 -6.75
C LEU A 559 -17.50 11.37 -7.91
N LEU A 560 -16.28 11.24 -8.44
CA LEU A 560 -16.00 10.32 -9.54
C LEU A 560 -16.20 8.85 -9.14
N TYR A 561 -16.01 8.49 -7.87
CA TYR A 561 -16.24 7.11 -7.39
C TYR A 561 -17.71 6.66 -7.50
N PRO A 562 -18.70 7.29 -6.85
CA PRO A 562 -20.10 6.91 -7.01
C PRO A 562 -20.62 7.13 -8.43
N LEU A 563 -20.08 8.11 -9.18
CA LEU A 563 -20.41 8.29 -10.60
C LEU A 563 -19.94 7.11 -11.44
N SER A 564 -18.76 6.54 -11.17
CA SER A 564 -18.28 5.36 -11.87
C SER A 564 -19.18 4.14 -11.60
N LEU A 565 -19.61 3.93 -10.36
CA LEU A 565 -20.57 2.87 -10.00
C LEU A 565 -21.92 3.06 -10.68
N ALA A 566 -22.46 4.29 -10.66
CA ALA A 566 -23.71 4.60 -11.35
C ALA A 566 -23.60 4.40 -12.87
N PHE A 567 -22.44 4.70 -13.44
CA PHE A 567 -22.18 4.50 -14.86
C PHE A 567 -22.13 3.01 -15.23
N VAL A 568 -21.45 2.15 -14.44
CA VAL A 568 -21.51 0.69 -14.67
C VAL A 568 -22.95 0.19 -14.55
N TYR A 569 -23.67 0.62 -13.50
CA TYR A 569 -25.06 0.21 -13.30
C TYR A 569 -25.94 0.57 -14.50
N VAL A 570 -25.77 1.76 -15.09
CA VAL A 570 -26.52 2.15 -16.28
C VAL A 570 -26.12 1.31 -17.49
N LEU A 571 -24.84 1.04 -17.71
CA LEU A 571 -24.39 0.20 -18.83
C LEU A 571 -24.95 -1.23 -18.73
N ASP A 572 -24.83 -1.86 -17.57
CA ASP A 572 -25.23 -3.26 -17.39
C ASP A 572 -26.76 -3.40 -17.39
N TYR A 573 -27.48 -2.56 -16.63
CA TYR A 573 -28.92 -2.74 -16.44
C TYR A 573 -29.81 -2.05 -17.47
N VAL A 574 -29.35 -0.94 -18.07
CA VAL A 574 -30.14 -0.18 -19.05
C VAL A 574 -29.76 -0.57 -20.48
N PHE A 575 -28.47 -0.70 -20.75
CA PHE A 575 -27.97 -1.01 -22.09
C PHE A 575 -27.69 -2.50 -22.32
N GLY A 576 -27.68 -3.32 -21.26
CA GLY A 576 -27.47 -4.78 -21.36
C GLY A 576 -26.10 -5.13 -21.94
N TRP A 577 -25.09 -4.33 -21.60
CA TRP A 577 -23.73 -4.46 -22.10
C TRP A 577 -22.96 -5.64 -21.52
#